data_AF-A0AA95HBW2-F1
#
_entry.id   AF-A0AA95HBW2-F1
#
_cell.length_a   1.000
_cell.length_b   1.000
_cell.length_c   1.000
_cell.angle_alpha   90.00
_cell.angle_beta   90.00
_cell.angle_gamma   90.00
#
_symmetry.space_group_name_H-M   'P 1'
#
loop_
_entity.id
_entity.type
_entity.pdbx_description
1 polymer ?
#
loop_
_entity_poly.entity_id
_entity_poly.type
_entity_poly.pdbx_seq_one_letter_code
_entity_poly.pdbx_strand_id
1 'polypeptide(L)'
;MLTSALGVYRQLVEQLEANKQTIHTNRHELAHIRQQIRELSALSKRDPRVEDEADSHGLHTSKVAAQYDDCGSIIAYAEQVRRHVYDNINEAEELLSPMTQSVELLKLRVRHIRLLEGLLAAQENGLRLEIQQRNADACIWQLADILKV
;
A
#
# COMPACT_ATOMS: atom_id res chain seq x y z
N MET A 1 40.51 -7.67 -30.10
CA MET A 1 40.29 -6.28 -29.64
C MET A 1 38.93 -5.77 -30.09
N LEU A 2 38.67 -5.60 -31.39
CA LEU A 2 37.37 -5.13 -31.93
C LEU A 2 36.15 -5.99 -31.54
N THR A 3 36.29 -7.32 -31.54
CA THR A 3 35.24 -8.26 -31.11
C THR A 3 34.88 -8.11 -29.63
N SER A 4 35.84 -7.73 -28.78
CA SER A 4 35.60 -7.45 -27.36
C SER A 4 34.85 -6.13 -27.18
N ALA A 5 35.25 -5.08 -27.91
CA ALA A 5 34.59 -3.77 -27.86
C ALA A 5 33.12 -3.81 -28.35
N LEU A 6 32.85 -4.54 -29.44
CA LEU A 6 31.49 -4.77 -29.92
C LEU A 6 30.63 -5.57 -28.92
N GLY A 7 31.23 -6.54 -28.23
CA GLY A 7 30.56 -7.29 -27.16
C GLY A 7 30.14 -6.40 -25.99
N VAL A 8 31.04 -5.51 -25.53
CA VAL A 8 30.75 -4.55 -24.46
C VAL A 8 29.66 -3.55 -24.88
N TYR A 9 29.70 -3.05 -26.12
CA TYR A 9 28.65 -2.16 -26.63
C TYR A 9 27.28 -2.86 -26.69
N ARG A 10 27.24 -4.11 -27.16
CA ARG A 10 26.00 -4.91 -27.17
C ARG A 10 25.44 -5.09 -25.76
N GLN A 11 26.31 -5.41 -24.80
CA GLN A 11 25.91 -5.57 -23.40
C GLN A 11 25.35 -4.26 -22.82
N LEU A 12 25.93 -3.11 -23.18
CA LEU A 12 25.43 -1.80 -22.77
C LEU A 12 24.01 -1.53 -23.31
N VAL A 13 23.76 -1.85 -24.58
CA VAL A 13 22.42 -1.71 -25.19
C VAL A 13 21.41 -2.64 -24.51
N GLU A 14 21.79 -3.89 -24.25
CA GLU A 14 20.93 -4.86 -23.53
C GLU A 14 20.58 -4.37 -22.11
N GLN A 15 21.55 -3.82 -21.38
CA GLN A 15 21.32 -3.23 -20.06
C GLN A 15 20.36 -2.04 -20.13
N LEU A 16 20.46 -1.22 -21.17
CA LEU A 16 19.63 -0.05 -21.38
C LEU A 16 18.17 -0.44 -21.67
N GLU A 17 17.95 -1.47 -22.50
CA GLU A 17 16.61 -2.02 -22.74
C GLU A 17 16.01 -2.69 -21.50
N ALA A 18 16.80 -3.46 -20.75
CA ALA A 18 16.36 -4.04 -19.48
C ALA A 18 15.95 -2.95 -18.47
N ASN A 19 16.71 -1.85 -18.42
CA ASN A 19 16.40 -0.72 -17.55
C ASN A 19 15.11 0.00 -17.98
N LYS A 20 14.89 0.21 -19.29
CA LYS A 20 13.63 0.75 -19.82
C LYS A 20 12.43 -0.11 -19.44
N GLN A 21 12.55 -1.43 -19.59
CA GLN A 21 11.50 -2.37 -19.21
C GLN A 21 11.21 -2.31 -17.70
N THR A 22 12.25 -2.18 -16.88
CA THR A 22 12.11 -2.04 -15.42
C THR A 22 11.35 -0.76 -15.07
N ILE A 23 11.70 0.38 -15.69
CA ILE A 23 10.97 1.65 -15.49
C ILE A 23 9.50 1.51 -15.90
N HIS A 24 9.23 0.84 -17.03
CA HIS A 24 7.87 0.66 -17.52
C HIS A 24 7.01 -0.17 -16.55
N THR A 25 7.53 -1.31 -16.09
CA THR A 25 6.88 -2.17 -15.09
C THR A 25 6.61 -1.42 -13.79
N ASN A 26 7.62 -0.71 -13.26
CA ASN A 26 7.48 0.05 -12.02
C ASN A 26 6.40 1.15 -12.15
N ARG A 27 6.32 1.83 -13.31
CA ARG A 27 5.25 2.82 -13.56
C ARG A 27 3.87 2.20 -13.57
N HIS A 28 3.72 1.02 -14.18
CA HIS A 28 2.44 0.32 -14.22
C HIS A 28 2.01 -0.12 -12.81
N GLU A 29 2.92 -0.68 -12.02
CA GLU A 29 2.63 -1.09 -10.65
C GLU A 29 2.27 0.13 -9.77
N LEU A 30 3.00 1.24 -9.93
CA LEU A 30 2.72 2.49 -9.23
C LEU A 30 1.30 3.03 -9.55
N ALA A 31 0.87 2.93 -10.81
CA ALA A 31 -0.47 3.33 -11.21
C ALA A 31 -1.55 2.46 -10.55
N HIS A 32 -1.32 1.14 -10.48
CA HIS A 32 -2.21 0.20 -9.80
C HIS A 32 -2.33 0.51 -8.29
N ILE A 33 -1.21 0.71 -7.59
CA ILE A 33 -1.25 1.04 -6.16
C ILE A 33 -1.92 2.38 -5.90
N ARG A 34 -1.69 3.40 -6.74
CA ARG A 34 -2.38 4.69 -6.65
C ARG A 34 -3.89 4.53 -6.78
N GLN A 35 -4.35 3.61 -7.63
CA GLN A 35 -5.76 3.30 -7.76
C GLN A 35 -6.32 2.67 -6.49
N GLN A 36 -5.66 1.65 -5.94
CA GLN A 36 -6.05 1.00 -4.68
C GLN A 36 -6.13 2.00 -3.51
N ILE A 37 -5.14 2.90 -3.41
CA ILE A 37 -5.14 3.97 -2.37
C ILE A 37 -6.36 4.88 -2.52
N ARG A 38 -6.73 5.25 -3.75
CA ARG A 38 -7.90 6.12 -4.00
C ARG A 38 -9.20 5.43 -3.63
N GLU A 39 -9.36 4.16 -4.00
CA GLU A 39 -10.54 3.35 -3.69
C GLU A 39 -10.71 3.21 -2.18
N LEU A 40 -9.64 2.84 -1.47
CA LEU A 40 -9.70 2.64 -0.02
C LEU A 40 -9.89 3.96 0.75
N SER A 41 -9.31 5.06 0.26
CA SER A 41 -9.54 6.39 0.84
C SER A 41 -10.97 6.92 0.61
N ALA A 42 -11.65 6.47 -0.45
CA ALA A 42 -13.03 6.84 -0.72
C ALA A 42 -14.02 6.11 0.21
N LEU A 43 -13.71 4.87 0.61
CA LEU A 43 -14.47 4.12 1.60
C LEU A 43 -14.39 4.80 2.99
N SER A 44 -13.20 5.22 3.41
CA SER A 44 -12.98 5.88 4.71
C SER A 44 -13.68 7.24 4.85
N LYS A 45 -14.01 7.94 3.75
CA LYS A 45 -14.73 9.23 3.78
C LYS A 45 -16.25 9.10 3.85
N ARG A 46 -16.79 7.88 3.72
CA ARG A 46 -18.24 7.62 3.66
C ARG A 46 -18.89 7.30 5.00
N ASP A 47 -18.14 7.26 6.10
CA ASP A 47 -18.71 7.12 7.45
C ASP A 47 -18.87 8.48 8.14
N PRO A 48 -20.05 9.12 8.04
CA PRO A 48 -20.42 10.18 8.96
C PRO A 48 -20.94 9.58 10.28
N ARG A 49 -20.20 9.89 11.34
CA ARG A 49 -20.69 10.08 12.72
C ARG A 49 -21.11 8.84 13.52
N VAL A 50 -20.23 8.47 14.44
CA VAL A 50 -20.66 8.03 15.77
C VAL A 50 -21.12 9.29 16.51
N GLU A 51 -22.43 9.54 16.54
CA GLU A 51 -23.01 10.49 17.50
C GLU A 51 -23.15 9.75 18.84
N ASP A 52 -22.49 10.31 19.86
CA ASP A 52 -22.47 9.88 21.26
C ASP A 52 -23.88 9.77 21.84
N GLU A 53 -24.42 8.56 22.03
CA GLU A 53 -25.43 8.30 23.09
C GLU A 53 -25.24 6.88 23.65
N ALA A 54 -24.15 6.66 24.39
CA ALA A 54 -24.00 5.46 25.21
C ALA A 54 -24.86 5.58 26.47
N ASP A 55 -26.12 5.13 26.36
CA ASP A 55 -27.10 5.08 27.43
C ASP A 55 -26.73 3.97 28.45
N SER A 56 -25.77 4.24 29.34
CA SER A 56 -25.30 3.27 30.35
C SER A 56 -26.34 2.94 31.45
N HIS A 57 -27.57 3.45 31.32
CA HIS A 57 -28.64 3.30 32.31
C HIS A 57 -29.30 1.92 32.32
N GLY A 58 -29.18 1.12 31.25
CA GLY A 58 -29.89 -0.17 31.13
C GLY A 58 -29.40 -1.31 32.04
N LEU A 59 -28.10 -1.33 32.38
CA LEU A 59 -27.53 -2.41 33.21
C LEU A 59 -27.78 -2.19 34.71
N HIS A 60 -27.94 -0.92 35.12
CA HIS A 60 -28.09 -0.54 36.53
C HIS A 60 -29.49 -0.86 37.08
N THR A 61 -30.54 -0.69 36.27
CA THR A 61 -31.93 -0.98 36.65
C THR A 61 -32.17 -2.47 36.88
N SER A 62 -31.46 -3.34 36.16
CA SER A 62 -31.65 -4.80 36.22
C SER A 62 -30.92 -5.49 37.38
N LYS A 63 -29.78 -4.93 37.84
CA LYS A 63 -29.10 -5.38 39.06
C LYS A 63 -30.00 -5.29 40.30
N VAL A 64 -30.92 -4.32 40.32
CA VAL A 64 -31.92 -4.13 41.38
C VAL A 64 -33.04 -5.19 41.29
N ALA A 65 -33.39 -5.66 40.08
CA ALA A 65 -34.39 -6.71 39.88
C ALA A 65 -33.88 -8.10 40.30
N ALA A 66 -32.60 -8.41 40.07
CA ALA A 66 -31.98 -9.67 40.48
C ALA A 66 -31.81 -9.83 42.01
N GLN A 67 -32.10 -8.78 42.80
CA GLN A 67 -32.17 -8.87 44.26
C GLN A 67 -33.48 -9.51 44.76
N TYR A 68 -34.45 -9.75 43.87
CA TYR A 68 -35.60 -10.59 44.15
C TYR A 68 -35.25 -12.03 43.74
N ASP A 69 -35.11 -12.93 44.72
CA ASP A 69 -34.62 -14.32 44.60
C ASP A 69 -35.60 -15.28 43.85
N ASP A 70 -36.11 -14.90 42.67
CA ASP A 70 -36.80 -15.83 41.78
C ASP A 70 -35.92 -16.25 40.59
N CYS A 71 -36.06 -17.51 40.18
CA CYS A 71 -35.24 -18.06 39.10
C CYS A 71 -35.48 -17.35 37.76
N GLY A 72 -36.67 -16.77 37.55
CA GLY A 72 -37.01 -16.04 36.32
C GLY A 72 -36.22 -14.74 36.17
N SER A 73 -36.05 -13.99 37.25
CA SER A 73 -35.31 -12.73 37.32
C SER A 73 -33.81 -12.96 37.13
N ILE A 74 -33.27 -14.05 37.70
CA ILE A 74 -31.87 -14.46 37.51
C ILE A 74 -31.62 -14.84 36.04
N ILE A 75 -32.53 -15.60 35.41
CA ILE A 75 -32.42 -15.99 33.99
C ILE A 75 -32.49 -14.75 33.10
N ALA A 76 -33.44 -13.85 33.34
CA ALA A 76 -33.58 -12.61 32.57
C ALA A 76 -32.34 -11.70 32.69
N TYR A 77 -31.78 -11.56 33.89
CA TYR A 77 -30.53 -10.83 34.10
C TYR A 77 -29.36 -11.47 33.36
N ALA A 78 -29.21 -12.79 33.42
CA ALA A 78 -28.15 -13.50 32.70
C ALA A 78 -28.27 -13.36 31.17
N GLU A 79 -29.50 -13.36 30.63
CA GLU A 79 -29.74 -13.07 29.21
C GLU A 79 -29.42 -11.63 28.84
N GLN A 80 -29.77 -10.67 29.70
CA GLN A 80 -29.47 -9.26 29.47
C GLN A 80 -27.96 -8.98 29.51
N VAL A 81 -27.23 -9.56 30.48
CA VAL A 81 -25.77 -9.48 30.52
C VAL A 81 -25.17 -10.08 29.26
N ARG A 82 -25.69 -11.23 28.78
CA ARG A 82 -25.21 -11.85 27.54
C ARG A 82 -25.42 -10.93 26.33
N ARG A 83 -26.60 -10.32 26.19
CA ARG A 83 -26.88 -9.34 25.12
C ARG A 83 -25.93 -8.15 25.20
N HIS A 84 -25.77 -7.56 26.39
CA HIS A 84 -24.87 -6.43 26.60
C HIS A 84 -23.41 -6.77 26.26
N VAL A 85 -22.93 -7.98 26.58
CA VAL A 85 -21.59 -8.43 26.16
C VAL A 85 -21.48 -8.52 24.64
N TYR A 86 -22.49 -9.06 23.95
CA TYR A 86 -22.48 -9.11 22.48
C TYR A 86 -22.53 -7.72 21.85
N ASP A 87 -23.36 -6.82 22.36
CA ASP A 87 -23.48 -5.45 21.85
C ASP A 87 -22.15 -4.69 22.00
N ASN A 88 -21.52 -4.79 23.17
CA ASN A 88 -20.19 -4.19 23.41
C ASN A 88 -19.10 -4.77 22.51
N ILE A 89 -19.17 -6.07 22.15
CA ILE A 89 -18.23 -6.68 21.21
C ILE A 89 -18.43 -6.09 19.80
N ASN A 90 -19.67 -5.99 19.34
CA ASN A 90 -19.98 -5.42 18.03
C ASN A 90 -19.56 -3.94 17.95
N GLU A 91 -19.83 -3.16 19.00
CA GLU A 91 -19.40 -1.75 19.08
C GLU A 91 -17.86 -1.64 19.05
N ALA A 92 -17.15 -2.52 19.77
CA ALA A 92 -15.70 -2.58 19.71
C ALA A 92 -15.19 -2.94 18.30
N GLU A 93 -15.84 -3.87 17.58
CA GLU A 93 -15.50 -4.20 16.20
C GLU A 93 -15.73 -3.02 15.25
N GLU A 94 -16.84 -2.29 15.40
CA GLU A 94 -17.12 -1.08 14.62
C GLU A 94 -16.09 0.01 14.87
N LEU A 95 -15.68 0.23 16.13
CA LEU A 95 -14.63 1.19 16.48
C LEU A 95 -13.24 0.79 15.94
N LEU A 96 -12.95 -0.51 15.85
CA LEU A 96 -11.68 -1.04 15.32
C LEU A 96 -11.63 -1.09 13.79
N SER A 97 -12.77 -1.10 13.11
CA SER A 97 -12.85 -1.16 11.64
C SER A 97 -12.12 0.01 10.95
N PRO A 98 -12.30 1.29 11.35
CA PRO A 98 -11.53 2.42 10.82
C PRO A 98 -10.02 2.30 11.05
N MET A 99 -9.59 1.77 12.20
CA MET A 99 -8.17 1.53 12.49
C MET A 99 -7.60 0.47 11.54
N THR A 100 -8.36 -0.60 11.29
CA THR A 100 -7.96 -1.68 10.36
C THR A 100 -7.82 -1.15 8.93
N GLN A 101 -8.78 -0.35 8.47
CA GLN A 101 -8.71 0.30 7.16
C GLN A 101 -7.51 1.26 7.07
N SER A 102 -7.23 2.02 8.13
CA SER A 102 -6.08 2.92 8.19
C SER A 102 -4.74 2.18 8.09
N VAL A 103 -4.63 1.01 8.72
CA VAL A 103 -3.45 0.14 8.61
C VAL A 103 -3.27 -0.38 7.19
N GLU A 104 -4.34 -0.80 6.50
CA GLU A 104 -4.26 -1.23 5.11
C GLU A 104 -3.84 -0.08 4.18
N LEU A 105 -4.36 1.13 4.40
CA LEU A 105 -3.93 2.31 3.67
C LEU A 105 -2.43 2.61 3.89
N LEU A 106 -1.96 2.46 5.12
CA LEU A 106 -0.56 2.65 5.46
C LEU A 106 0.34 1.63 4.75
N LYS A 107 -0.05 0.35 4.72
CA LYS A 107 0.67 -0.70 3.98
C LYS A 107 0.78 -0.36 2.50
N LEU A 108 -0.31 0.08 1.88
CA LEU A 108 -0.32 0.52 0.47
C LEU A 108 0.60 1.71 0.23
N ARG A 109 0.60 2.71 1.13
CA ARG A 109 1.48 3.88 1.05
C ARG A 109 2.95 3.53 1.20
N VAL A 110 3.30 2.62 2.11
CA VAL A 110 4.67 2.13 2.26
C VAL A 110 5.14 1.43 0.97
N ARG A 111 4.29 0.59 0.37
CA ARG A 111 4.60 -0.04 -0.92
C ARG A 111 4.74 0.99 -2.05
N HIS A 112 3.87 2.00 -2.07
CA HIS A 112 3.93 3.12 -3.03
C HIS A 112 5.27 3.87 -2.96
N ILE A 113 5.74 4.20 -1.75
CA ILE A 113 7.03 4.88 -1.54
C ILE A 113 8.19 4.02 -2.03
N ARG A 114 8.23 2.73 -1.67
CA ARG A 114 9.28 1.81 -2.12
C ARG A 114 9.36 1.69 -3.65
N LEU A 115 8.22 1.71 -4.34
CA LEU A 115 8.20 1.72 -5.80
C LEU A 115 8.72 3.04 -6.38
N LEU A 116 8.44 4.18 -5.73
CA LEU A 116 9.01 5.46 -6.14
C LEU A 116 10.53 5.47 -5.99
N GLU A 117 11.05 4.94 -4.88
CA GLU A 117 12.49 4.80 -4.64
C GLU A 117 13.13 3.90 -5.72
N GLY A 118 12.53 2.75 -6.01
CA GLY A 118 13.00 1.85 -7.07
C GLY A 118 12.94 2.48 -8.46
N LEU A 119 11.91 3.28 -8.75
CA LEU A 119 11.79 4.01 -10.02
C LEU A 119 12.83 5.11 -10.14
N LEU A 120 13.12 5.85 -9.07
CA LEU A 120 14.19 6.85 -9.04
C LEU A 120 15.54 6.20 -9.33
N ALA A 121 15.87 5.10 -8.65
CA ALA A 121 17.11 4.36 -8.87
C ALA A 121 17.24 3.84 -10.32
N ALA A 122 16.15 3.32 -10.90
CA ALA A 122 16.14 2.89 -12.29
C ALA A 122 16.31 4.06 -13.28
N GLN A 123 15.75 5.23 -12.97
CA GLN A 123 15.95 6.44 -13.79
C GLN A 123 17.40 6.94 -13.73
N GLU A 124 18.01 6.98 -12.55
CA GLU A 124 19.42 7.36 -12.38
C GLU A 124 20.35 6.42 -13.13
N ASN A 125 20.13 5.10 -13.01
CA ASN A 125 20.90 4.11 -13.74
C ASN A 125 20.69 4.24 -15.26
N GLY A 126 19.45 4.48 -15.70
CA GLY A 126 19.13 4.72 -17.11
C GLY A 126 19.89 5.91 -17.70
N LEU A 127 19.90 7.04 -17.00
CA LEU A 127 20.65 8.23 -17.41
C LEU A 127 22.15 7.93 -17.56
N ARG A 128 22.72 7.18 -16.61
CA ARG A 128 24.13 6.78 -16.67
C ARG A 128 24.42 5.90 -17.90
N LEU A 129 23.56 4.92 -18.18
CA LEU A 129 23.71 4.03 -19.34
C LEU A 129 23.57 4.81 -20.66
N GLU A 130 22.64 5.77 -20.75
CA GLU A 130 22.47 6.63 -21.92
C GLU A 130 23.71 7.50 -22.18
N ILE A 131 24.32 8.06 -21.13
CA ILE A 131 25.58 8.81 -21.26
C ILE A 131 26.69 7.91 -21.77
N GLN A 132 26.82 6.69 -21.22
CA GLN A 132 27.80 5.71 -21.70
C GLN A 132 27.58 5.35 -23.16
N GLN A 133 26.32 5.17 -23.58
CA GLN A 133 25.97 4.85 -24.96
C GLN A 133 26.37 5.98 -25.90
N ARG A 134 26.01 7.24 -25.57
CA ARG A 134 26.39 8.41 -26.37
C ARG A 134 27.90 8.56 -26.51
N ASN A 135 28.65 8.31 -25.44
CA ASN A 135 30.11 8.37 -25.47
C ASN A 135 30.70 7.25 -26.35
N ALA A 136 30.13 6.04 -26.28
CA ALA A 136 30.54 4.93 -27.12
C ALA A 136 30.23 5.22 -28.60
N ASP A 137 29.04 5.73 -28.90
CA ASP A 137 28.63 6.13 -30.26
C ASP A 137 29.59 7.19 -30.82
N ALA A 138 29.90 8.22 -30.04
CA ALA A 138 30.86 9.27 -30.44
C ALA A 138 32.26 8.70 -30.75
N CYS A 139 32.73 7.73 -29.96
CA CYS A 139 34.01 7.07 -30.19
C CYS A 139 33.99 6.23 -31.48
N ILE A 140 32.88 5.51 -31.74
CA ILE A 140 32.68 4.75 -32.99
C ILE A 140 32.73 5.69 -34.19
N TRP A 141 32.05 6.84 -34.13
CA TRP A 141 32.08 7.85 -35.19
C TRP A 141 33.48 8.39 -35.44
N GLN A 142 34.21 8.76 -34.39
CA GLN A 142 35.60 9.22 -34.52
C GLN A 142 36.52 8.15 -35.14
N LEU A 143 36.33 6.88 -34.77
CA LEU A 143 37.09 5.78 -35.36
C LEU A 143 36.75 5.58 -36.84
N ALA A 144 35.47 5.69 -37.23
CA ALA A 144 35.06 5.61 -38.63
C ALA A 144 35.72 6.72 -39.48
N ASP A 145 35.69 7.96 -38.97
CA ASP A 145 36.34 9.11 -39.61
C ASP A 145 37.85 8.89 -39.80
N ILE A 146 38.55 8.37 -38.79
CA ILE A 146 39.99 8.06 -38.86
C ILE A 146 40.27 6.95 -39.89
N LEU A 147 39.41 5.94 -39.94
CA LEU A 147 39.57 4.78 -40.83
C LEU A 147 39.15 5.08 -42.27
N LYS A 148 38.54 6.24 -42.55
CA LYS A 148 37.95 6.62 -43.85
C LYS A 148 36.94 5.59 -44.39
N VAL A 149 36.20 4.97 -43.49
CA VAL A 149 35.12 4.01 -43.80
C VAL A 149 33.78 4.67 -43.50
#